data_AF-A0A485LVU0-F1
#
_entry.id   AF-A0A485LVU0-F1
#
_cell.length_a   1.000
_cell.length_b   1.000
_cell.length_c   1.000
_cell.angle_alpha   90.00
_cell.angle_beta   90.00
_cell.angle_gamma   90.00
#
_symmetry.space_group_name_H-M   'P 1'
#
loop_
_entity.id
_entity.type
_entity.pdbx_description
1 polymer ?
#
loop_
_entity_poly.entity_id
_entity_poly.type
_entity_poly.pdbx_seq_one_letter_code
_entity_poly.pdbx_strand_id
1 'polypeptide(L)'
;MDIRKAFEQGAFLEVADAAPDAPSPEDQLMVGISLFKVGRETDAMAVLRTLAGRVSDLARAYYYMALIHRGRGENEAAKSCINRYLSFYPDDDEALDLFAEEEKDGEAAPLMSEASPELAKIYADQGHYGQALKIYSRLLKNSDPEPQMRREAQRVQTLYLIKTLEGWLERTRK
;
A
#
# COMPACT_ATOMS: atom_id res chain seq x y z
N MET A 1 -17.11 34.21 0.23
CA MET A 1 -16.16 34.13 1.37
C MET A 1 -14.94 33.37 0.89
N ASP A 2 -13.73 33.75 1.30
CA ASP A 2 -12.53 32.98 0.99
C ASP A 2 -12.37 31.86 2.03
N ILE A 3 -12.80 30.65 1.64
CA ILE A 3 -12.86 29.47 2.52
C ILE A 3 -11.47 29.11 3.05
N ARG A 4 -10.44 29.16 2.19
CA ARG A 4 -9.06 28.84 2.55
C ARG A 4 -8.52 29.81 3.60
N LYS A 5 -8.67 31.12 3.35
CA LYS A 5 -8.20 32.14 4.29
C LYS A 5 -8.88 32.04 5.65
N ALA A 6 -10.20 31.82 5.69
CA ALA A 6 -10.94 31.68 6.93
C ALA A 6 -10.55 30.41 7.70
N PHE A 7 -10.32 29.31 6.99
CA PHE A 7 -9.84 28.06 7.57
C PHE A 7 -8.47 28.22 8.24
N GLU A 8 -7.51 28.89 7.57
CA GLU A 8 -6.18 29.17 8.10
C GLU A 8 -6.19 30.07 9.35
N GLN A 9 -7.17 30.97 9.43
CA GLN A 9 -7.39 31.85 10.58
C GLN A 9 -8.12 31.16 11.74
N GLY A 10 -8.54 29.91 11.58
CA GLY A 10 -9.28 29.16 12.59
C GLY A 10 -10.75 29.55 12.73
N ALA A 11 -11.31 30.27 11.76
CA ALA A 11 -12.72 30.67 11.72
C ALA A 11 -13.62 29.47 11.29
N PHE A 12 -13.54 28.36 12.02
CA PHE A 12 -14.17 27.09 11.64
C PHE A 12 -15.70 27.16 11.58
N LEU A 13 -16.33 28.02 12.38
CA LEU A 13 -17.79 28.19 12.33
C LEU A 13 -18.23 28.81 10.99
N GLU A 14 -17.55 29.86 10.54
CA GLU A 14 -17.85 30.51 9.27
C GLU A 14 -17.60 29.57 8.08
N VAL A 15 -16.51 28.79 8.13
CA VAL A 15 -16.20 27.79 7.11
C VAL A 15 -17.25 26.67 7.09
N ALA A 16 -17.71 26.22 8.27
CA ALA A 16 -18.76 25.22 8.38
C ALA A 16 -20.09 25.70 7.77
N ASP A 17 -20.42 26.98 7.90
CA ASP A 17 -21.64 27.56 7.35
C ASP A 17 -21.56 27.77 5.83
N ALA A 18 -20.36 27.82 5.25
CA ALA A 18 -20.13 27.85 3.81
C ALA A 18 -20.29 26.47 3.13
N ALA A 19 -20.66 25.41 3.87
CA ALA A 19 -20.75 24.05 3.34
C ALA A 19 -21.60 23.87 2.07
N PRO A 20 -22.77 24.52 1.91
CA PRO A 20 -23.59 24.37 0.71
C PRO A 20 -22.92 24.89 -0.56
N ASP A 21 -21.97 25.83 -0.42
CA ASP A 21 -21.42 26.62 -1.52
C ASP A 21 -19.98 26.22 -1.91
N ALA A 22 -19.39 25.21 -1.25
CA ALA A 22 -17.99 24.82 -1.47
C ALA A 22 -17.78 24.20 -2.87
N PRO A 23 -17.07 24.90 -3.79
CA PRO A 23 -17.04 24.53 -5.20
C PRO A 23 -15.97 23.48 -5.53
N SER A 24 -14.88 23.43 -4.76
CA SER A 24 -13.73 22.55 -5.04
C SER A 24 -13.62 21.40 -4.03
N PRO A 25 -12.98 20.27 -4.39
CA PRO A 25 -12.68 19.19 -3.44
C PRO A 25 -11.85 19.67 -2.24
N GLU A 26 -10.97 20.65 -2.44
CA GLU A 26 -10.14 21.25 -1.38
C GLU A 26 -11.00 22.05 -0.40
N ASP A 27 -11.94 22.85 -0.90
CA ASP A 27 -12.89 23.59 -0.06
C ASP A 27 -13.81 22.64 0.69
N GLN A 28 -14.28 21.58 0.04
CA GLN A 28 -15.10 20.53 0.66
C GLN A 28 -14.36 19.82 1.80
N LEU A 29 -13.05 19.61 1.66
CA LEU A 29 -12.22 19.07 2.73
C LEU A 29 -12.15 20.04 3.92
N MET A 30 -11.88 21.32 3.66
CA MET A 30 -11.81 22.35 4.70
C MET A 30 -13.14 22.51 5.44
N VAL A 31 -14.26 22.48 4.71
CA VAL A 31 -15.62 22.46 5.26
C VAL A 31 -15.84 21.24 6.14
N GLY A 32 -15.53 20.04 5.65
CA GLY A 32 -15.71 18.79 6.41
C GLY A 32 -14.92 18.79 7.73
N ILE A 33 -13.67 19.24 7.68
CA ILE A 33 -12.82 19.39 8.88
C ILE A 33 -13.40 20.44 9.84
N SER A 34 -13.89 21.56 9.32
CA SER A 34 -14.46 22.63 10.12
C SER A 34 -15.75 22.22 10.81
N LEU A 35 -16.66 21.54 10.10
CA LEU A 35 -17.88 20.95 10.64
C LEU A 35 -17.56 19.99 11.80
N PHE A 36 -16.54 19.14 11.66
CA PHE A 36 -16.09 18.27 12.73
C PHE A 36 -15.56 19.07 13.94
N LYS A 37 -14.71 20.08 13.71
CA LYS A 37 -14.14 20.93 14.76
C LYS A 37 -15.19 21.69 15.58
N VAL A 38 -16.32 22.06 14.97
CA VAL A 38 -17.43 22.73 15.67
C VAL A 38 -18.48 21.76 16.22
N GLY A 39 -18.25 20.45 16.14
CA GLY A 39 -19.13 19.41 16.71
C GLY A 39 -20.31 19.01 15.82
N ARG A 40 -20.38 19.47 14.57
CA ARG A 40 -21.41 19.08 13.58
C ARG A 40 -21.01 17.80 12.85
N GLU A 41 -20.85 16.71 13.61
CA GLU A 41 -20.27 15.45 13.13
C GLU A 41 -21.08 14.79 12.00
N THR A 42 -22.42 14.85 12.06
CA THR A 42 -23.30 14.28 11.03
C THR A 42 -23.08 14.92 9.66
N ASP A 43 -22.99 16.25 9.65
CA ASP A 43 -22.77 17.04 8.45
C ASP A 43 -21.35 16.82 7.93
N ALA A 44 -20.36 16.81 8.84
CA ALA A 44 -18.97 16.52 8.52
C ALA A 44 -18.83 15.16 7.82
N MET A 45 -19.46 14.12 8.38
CA MET A 45 -19.44 12.77 7.83
C MET A 45 -20.06 12.71 6.43
N ALA A 46 -21.18 13.41 6.20
CA ALA A 46 -21.84 13.45 4.90
C ALA A 46 -20.95 14.11 3.82
N VAL A 47 -20.34 15.24 4.15
CA VAL A 47 -19.42 15.96 3.25
C VAL A 47 -18.18 15.12 2.95
N LEU A 48 -17.51 14.60 3.99
CA LEU A 48 -16.27 13.84 3.85
C LEU A 48 -16.48 12.51 3.12
N ARG A 49 -17.60 11.81 3.34
CA ARG A 49 -17.93 10.58 2.60
C ARG A 49 -18.13 10.85 1.11
N THR A 50 -18.82 11.94 0.77
CA THR A 50 -19.02 12.34 -0.62
C THR A 50 -17.69 12.67 -1.30
N LEU A 51 -16.82 13.40 -0.60
CA LEU A 51 -15.48 13.72 -1.07
C LEU A 51 -14.63 12.45 -1.25
N ALA A 52 -14.63 11.55 -0.27
CA ALA A 52 -13.88 10.29 -0.33
C ALA A 52 -14.32 9.42 -1.52
N GLY A 53 -15.63 9.35 -1.80
CA GLY A 53 -16.15 8.65 -2.99
C GLY A 53 -15.59 9.24 -4.29
N ARG A 54 -15.62 10.57 -4.44
CA ARG A 54 -15.05 11.26 -5.62
C ARG A 54 -13.56 11.01 -5.78
N VAL A 55 -12.80 11.04 -4.68
CA VAL A 55 -11.35 10.76 -4.71
C VAL A 55 -11.09 9.32 -5.13
N SER A 56 -11.88 8.36 -4.62
CA SER A 56 -11.81 6.96 -5.05
C SER A 56 -12.06 6.82 -6.55
N ASP A 57 -13.14 7.41 -7.07
CA ASP A 57 -13.47 7.37 -8.49
C ASP A 57 -12.36 7.95 -9.38
N LEU A 58 -11.74 9.05 -8.94
CA LEU A 58 -10.61 9.68 -9.62
C LEU A 58 -9.33 8.84 -9.54
N ALA A 59 -9.19 7.93 -8.58
CA ALA A 59 -8.02 7.05 -8.47
C ALA A 59 -7.86 6.16 -9.72
N ARG A 60 -8.93 5.93 -10.50
CA ARG A 60 -8.87 5.28 -11.83
C ARG A 60 -7.88 5.97 -12.78
N ALA A 61 -7.58 7.25 -12.60
CA ALA A 61 -6.53 7.92 -13.37
C ALA A 61 -5.18 7.21 -13.21
N TYR A 62 -4.84 6.72 -12.01
CA TYR A 62 -3.62 5.97 -11.78
C TYR A 62 -3.60 4.63 -12.52
N TYR A 63 -4.74 3.94 -12.64
CA TYR A 63 -4.84 2.72 -13.45
C TYR A 63 -4.49 2.98 -14.92
N TYR A 64 -5.08 4.01 -15.53
CA TYR A 64 -4.77 4.35 -16.93
C TYR A 64 -3.35 4.86 -17.12
N MET A 65 -2.80 5.62 -16.16
CA MET A 65 -1.38 6.00 -16.17
C MET A 65 -0.48 4.76 -16.12
N ALA A 66 -0.82 3.76 -15.31
CA ALA A 66 -0.07 2.50 -15.25
C ALA A 66 -0.06 1.77 -16.60
N LEU A 67 -1.22 1.68 -17.27
CA LEU A 67 -1.33 1.11 -18.62
C LEU A 67 -0.47 1.86 -19.65
N ILE A 68 -0.46 3.19 -19.60
CA ILE A 68 0.36 4.02 -20.50
C ILE A 68 1.84 3.80 -20.24
N HIS A 69 2.27 3.81 -18.97
CA HIS A 69 3.66 3.54 -18.59
C HIS A 69 4.10 2.12 -19.00
N ARG A 70 3.25 1.11 -18.82
CA ARG A 70 3.50 -0.27 -19.27
C ARG A 70 3.66 -0.35 -20.78
N GLY A 71 2.79 0.31 -21.54
CA GLY A 71 2.89 0.41 -23.01
C GLY A 71 4.17 1.08 -23.50
N ARG A 72 4.84 1.88 -22.66
CA ARG A 72 6.14 2.52 -22.94
C ARG A 72 7.33 1.72 -22.41
N GLY A 73 7.10 0.60 -21.72
CA GLY A 73 8.14 -0.18 -21.04
C GLY A 73 8.68 0.46 -19.76
N GLU A 74 7.98 1.46 -19.22
CA GLU A 74 8.36 2.18 -17.99
C GLU A 74 7.83 1.43 -16.75
N ASN A 75 8.27 0.18 -16.57
CA ASN A 75 7.67 -0.78 -15.62
C ASN A 75 7.63 -0.26 -14.17
N GLU A 76 8.67 0.41 -13.69
CA GLU A 76 8.69 0.96 -12.32
C GLU A 76 7.70 2.11 -12.13
N ALA A 77 7.51 2.96 -13.15
CA ALA A 77 6.50 4.01 -13.12
C ALA A 77 5.09 3.42 -13.18
N ALA A 78 4.91 2.36 -13.96
CA ALA A 78 3.66 1.62 -14.06
C ALA A 78 3.27 0.99 -12.70
N LYS A 79 4.22 0.31 -12.04
CA LYS A 79 4.05 -0.23 -10.68
C LYS A 79 3.72 0.84 -9.65
N SER A 80 4.38 1.99 -9.71
CA SER A 80 4.08 3.09 -8.80
C SER A 80 2.63 3.56 -8.93
N CYS A 81 2.15 3.68 -10.17
CA CYS A 81 0.78 4.08 -10.45
C CYS A 81 -0.24 3.02 -10.00
N ILE A 82 -0.02 1.74 -10.30
CA ILE A 82 -0.96 0.69 -9.91
C ILE A 82 -1.08 0.54 -8.38
N ASN A 83 0.02 0.68 -7.65
CA ASN A 83 0.01 0.62 -6.18
C ASN A 83 -0.87 1.73 -5.57
N ARG A 84 -0.87 2.92 -6.18
CA ARG A 84 -1.76 4.01 -5.78
C ARG A 84 -3.22 3.71 -6.10
N TYR A 85 -3.51 3.06 -7.24
CA TYR A 85 -4.85 2.62 -7.59
C TYR A 85 -5.40 1.56 -6.63
N LEU A 86 -4.63 0.50 -6.39
CA LEU A 86 -5.01 -0.63 -5.52
C LEU A 86 -5.20 -0.22 -4.05
N SER A 87 -4.64 0.92 -3.63
CA SER A 87 -4.93 1.50 -2.30
C SER A 87 -6.41 1.89 -2.13
N PHE A 88 -7.13 2.12 -3.23
CA PHE A 88 -8.57 2.43 -3.25
C PHE A 88 -9.42 1.22 -3.68
N TYR A 89 -8.87 0.36 -4.53
CA TYR A 89 -9.54 -0.82 -5.09
C TYR A 89 -8.68 -2.09 -4.89
N PRO A 90 -8.56 -2.61 -3.67
CA PRO A 90 -7.65 -3.72 -3.36
C PRO A 90 -8.05 -5.05 -4.01
N ASP A 91 -9.33 -5.21 -4.34
CA ASP A 91 -9.91 -6.44 -4.89
C ASP A 91 -10.20 -6.33 -6.40
N ASP A 92 -9.54 -5.40 -7.11
CA ASP A 92 -9.68 -5.27 -8.56
C ASP A 92 -8.80 -6.31 -9.27
N ASP A 93 -9.43 -7.43 -9.67
CA ASP A 93 -8.77 -8.56 -10.33
C ASP A 93 -8.01 -8.15 -11.60
N GLU A 94 -8.55 -7.22 -12.40
CA GLU A 94 -7.88 -6.76 -13.64
C GLU A 94 -6.58 -6.01 -13.32
N ALA A 95 -6.60 -5.16 -12.29
CA ALA A 95 -5.42 -4.43 -11.84
C ALA A 95 -4.37 -5.34 -11.17
N LEU A 96 -4.82 -6.38 -10.46
CA LEU A 96 -3.94 -7.38 -9.86
C LEU A 96 -3.27 -8.25 -10.93
N ASP A 97 -4.03 -8.73 -11.92
CA ASP A 97 -3.52 -9.55 -13.02
C ASP A 97 -2.50 -8.79 -13.88
N LEU A 98 -2.71 -7.48 -14.08
CA LEU A 98 -1.83 -6.62 -14.85
C LEU A 98 -0.37 -6.65 -14.36
N PHE A 99 -0.13 -6.94 -13.08
CA PHE A 99 1.20 -6.98 -12.46
C PHE A 99 1.57 -8.32 -11.80
N ALA A 100 0.66 -9.29 -11.75
CA ALA A 100 0.96 -10.67 -11.38
C ALA A 100 2.02 -11.30 -12.31
N GLU A 101 2.13 -10.80 -13.55
CA GLU A 101 3.17 -11.18 -14.51
C GLU A 101 4.53 -10.50 -14.20
N GLU A 102 4.54 -9.26 -13.72
CA GLU A 102 5.78 -8.52 -13.44
C GLU A 102 6.44 -8.88 -12.11
N GLU A 103 5.70 -9.43 -11.13
CA GLU A 103 6.32 -10.10 -9.97
C GLU A 103 7.12 -11.35 -10.38
N LYS A 104 6.79 -11.96 -11.53
CA LYS A 104 7.57 -13.09 -12.07
C LYS A 104 8.83 -12.61 -12.79
N ASP A 105 8.77 -11.45 -13.46
CA ASP A 105 9.89 -10.93 -14.25
C ASP A 105 10.83 -9.99 -13.46
N GLY A 106 10.36 -9.39 -12.35
CA GLY A 106 11.16 -8.59 -11.41
C GLY A 106 12.02 -9.42 -10.45
N GLU A 107 11.87 -10.74 -10.45
CA GLU A 107 12.73 -11.68 -9.72
C GLU A 107 13.80 -12.33 -10.59
N ALA A 108 14.35 -11.58 -11.55
CA ALA A 108 15.60 -11.95 -12.20
C ALA A 108 16.79 -11.23 -11.54
N ALA A 109 17.08 -11.60 -10.29
CA ALA A 109 18.49 -11.81 -9.95
C ALA A 109 18.79 -13.27 -10.37
N PRO A 110 19.64 -13.50 -11.39
CA PRO A 110 19.93 -14.82 -11.97
C PRO A 110 20.80 -15.71 -11.04
N LEU A 111 20.41 -15.83 -9.78
CA LEU A 111 20.98 -16.75 -8.78
C LEU A 111 19.97 -17.79 -8.29
N MET A 112 18.70 -17.70 -8.69
CA MET A 112 17.68 -18.74 -8.44
C MET A 112 17.62 -19.81 -9.54
N SER A 113 18.75 -20.14 -10.18
CA SER A 113 18.77 -21.23 -11.17
C SER A 113 18.46 -22.58 -10.54
N GLU A 114 18.71 -22.76 -9.23
CA GLU A 114 18.21 -23.90 -8.47
C GLU A 114 17.83 -23.41 -7.07
N ALA A 115 16.52 -23.39 -6.77
CA ALA A 115 16.07 -23.22 -5.39
C ALA A 115 16.64 -24.40 -4.60
N SER A 116 17.59 -24.14 -3.71
CA SER A 116 18.26 -25.16 -2.88
C SER A 116 18.16 -24.80 -1.40
N PRO A 117 18.12 -25.79 -0.50
CA PRO A 117 18.11 -25.52 0.93
C PRO A 117 19.40 -24.81 1.40
N GLU A 118 20.54 -25.07 0.78
CA GLU A 118 21.82 -24.41 1.07
C GLU A 118 21.75 -22.91 0.76
N LEU A 119 21.16 -22.55 -0.38
CA LEU A 119 20.97 -21.15 -0.75
C LEU A 119 20.06 -20.43 0.26
N ALA A 120 18.96 -21.07 0.65
CA ALA A 120 18.04 -20.53 1.66
C ALA A 120 18.72 -20.29 3.02
N LYS A 121 19.65 -21.17 3.41
CA LYS A 121 20.48 -20.98 4.62
C LYS A 121 21.42 -19.79 4.50
N ILE A 122 22.12 -19.65 3.36
CA ILE A 122 23.04 -18.52 3.13
C ILE A 122 22.29 -17.19 3.27
N TYR A 123 21.11 -17.06 2.65
CA TYR A 123 20.29 -15.85 2.80
C TYR A 123 19.83 -15.63 4.25
N ALA A 124 19.45 -16.69 4.97
CA ALA A 124 19.05 -16.57 6.36
C ALA A 124 20.20 -16.14 7.27
N ASP A 125 21.40 -16.67 7.06
CA ASP A 125 22.60 -16.35 7.83
C ASP A 125 23.10 -14.93 7.56
N GLN A 126 22.86 -14.39 6.36
CA GLN A 126 23.08 -13.00 6.00
C GLN A 126 21.99 -12.05 6.55
N GLY A 127 20.96 -12.57 7.22
CA GLY A 127 19.85 -11.79 7.76
C GLY A 127 18.77 -11.42 6.73
N HIS A 128 18.87 -11.92 5.50
CA HIS A 128 17.89 -11.75 4.44
C HIS A 128 16.73 -12.74 4.57
N TYR A 129 16.04 -12.69 5.70
CA TYR A 129 15.02 -13.70 6.05
C TYR A 129 13.85 -13.78 5.06
N GLY A 130 13.45 -12.66 4.45
CA GLY A 130 12.39 -12.65 3.43
C GLY A 130 12.76 -13.45 2.17
N GLN A 131 13.98 -13.30 1.68
CA GLN A 131 14.50 -14.04 0.52
C GLN A 131 14.66 -15.53 0.85
N ALA A 132 15.17 -15.84 2.05
CA ALA A 132 15.27 -17.22 2.53
C ALA A 132 13.89 -17.91 2.61
N LEU A 133 12.88 -17.24 3.15
CA LEU A 133 11.51 -17.77 3.23
C LEU A 133 10.89 -18.01 1.86
N LYS A 134 11.16 -17.12 0.89
CA LYS A 134 10.70 -17.30 -0.48
C LYS A 134 11.25 -18.60 -1.08
N ILE A 135 12.55 -18.88 -0.89
CA ILE A 135 13.18 -20.13 -1.36
C ILE A 135 12.60 -21.34 -0.63
N TYR A 136 12.50 -21.32 0.70
CA TYR A 136 11.89 -22.42 1.46
C TYR A 136 10.44 -22.69 1.04
N SER A 137 9.63 -21.64 0.79
CA SER A 137 8.24 -21.81 0.36
C SER A 137 8.12 -22.56 -0.97
N ARG A 138 9.05 -22.35 -1.90
CA ARG A 138 9.10 -23.03 -3.18
C ARG A 138 9.52 -24.49 -3.03
N LEU A 139 10.53 -24.75 -2.21
CA LEU A 139 11.01 -26.09 -1.90
C LEU A 139 9.94 -26.95 -1.21
N LEU A 140 9.23 -26.38 -0.24
CA LEU A 140 8.18 -27.07 0.50
C LEU A 140 6.92 -27.36 -0.34
N LYS A 141 6.68 -26.59 -1.42
CA LYS A 141 5.54 -26.79 -2.34
C LYS A 141 5.76 -27.89 -3.36
N ASN A 142 7.01 -28.07 -3.82
CA ASN A 142 7.32 -28.92 -4.99
C ASN A 142 7.99 -30.26 -4.63
N SER A 143 8.39 -30.46 -3.38
CA SER A 143 9.10 -31.65 -2.91
C SER A 143 8.48 -32.18 -1.62
N ASP A 144 8.60 -33.49 -1.35
CA ASP A 144 8.30 -34.03 -0.02
C ASP A 144 9.43 -33.62 0.93
N PRO A 145 9.23 -32.58 1.77
CA PRO A 145 10.33 -31.90 2.39
C PRO A 145 10.79 -32.62 3.65
N GLU A 146 12.09 -32.88 3.71
CA GLU A 146 12.75 -33.47 4.86
C GLU A 146 12.35 -32.73 6.15
N PRO A 147 12.10 -33.45 7.27
CA PRO A 147 11.70 -32.82 8.54
C PRO A 147 12.64 -31.71 9.00
N GLN A 148 13.94 -31.82 8.68
CA GLN A 148 14.95 -30.81 8.98
C GLN A 148 14.69 -29.49 8.22
N MET A 149 14.35 -29.56 6.93
CA MET A 149 14.03 -28.39 6.12
C MET A 149 12.81 -27.64 6.66
N ARG A 150 11.77 -28.35 7.08
CA ARG A 150 10.57 -27.74 7.67
C ARG A 150 10.90 -26.98 8.96
N ARG A 151 11.72 -27.59 9.83
CA ARG A 151 12.18 -26.94 11.08
C ARG A 151 13.00 -25.69 10.79
N GLU A 152 13.84 -25.74 9.77
CA GLU A 152 14.69 -24.62 9.40
C GLU A 152 13.89 -23.46 8.80
N ALA A 153 12.92 -23.75 7.93
CA ALA A 153 11.99 -22.76 7.41
C ALA A 153 11.18 -22.09 8.54
N GLN A 154 10.70 -22.86 9.53
CA GLN A 154 10.00 -22.35 10.71
C GLN A 154 10.90 -21.45 11.58
N ARG A 155 12.18 -21.82 11.74
CA ARG A 155 13.18 -21.00 12.45
C ARG A 155 13.33 -19.64 11.76
N VAL A 156 13.53 -19.64 10.44
CA VAL A 156 13.68 -18.42 9.64
C VAL A 156 12.42 -17.57 9.69
N GLN A 157 11.23 -18.19 9.64
CA GLN A 157 9.95 -17.50 9.76
C GLN A 157 9.84 -16.77 11.11
N THR A 158 10.22 -17.45 12.18
CA THR A 158 10.22 -16.88 13.53
C THR A 158 11.17 -15.69 13.62
N LEU A 159 12.38 -15.79 13.08
CA LEU A 159 13.36 -14.69 13.06
C LEU A 159 12.86 -13.49 12.25
N TYR A 160 12.22 -13.73 11.11
CA TYR A 160 11.62 -12.67 10.30
C TYR A 160 10.52 -11.92 11.07
N LEU A 161 9.64 -12.66 11.75
CA LEU A 161 8.59 -12.06 12.58
C LEU A 161 9.17 -11.24 13.73
N ILE A 162 10.15 -11.76 14.46
CA ILE A 162 10.82 -11.04 15.54
C ILE A 162 11.43 -9.73 15.02
N LYS A 163 12.19 -9.78 13.92
CA LYS A 163 12.83 -8.58 13.35
C LYS A 163 11.81 -7.54 12.87
N THR A 164 10.71 -8.01 12.31
CA THR A 164 9.62 -7.13 11.86
C THR A 164 8.94 -6.45 13.06
N LEU A 165 8.70 -7.20 14.14
CA LEU A 165 8.12 -6.68 15.38
C LEU A 165 9.07 -5.73 16.10
N GLU A 166 10.37 -6.03 16.19
CA GLU A 166 11.40 -5.14 16.74
C GLU A 166 11.39 -3.79 15.99
N GLY A 167 11.44 -3.83 14.66
CA GLY A 167 11.41 -2.61 13.84
C GLY A 167 10.09 -1.84 13.96
N TRP A 168 8.97 -2.50 14.24
CA TRP A 168 7.70 -1.82 14.54
C TRP A 168 7.73 -1.16 15.92
N LEU A 169 8.20 -1.88 16.95
CA LEU A 169 8.32 -1.37 18.32
C LEU A 169 9.25 -0.15 18.40
N GLU A 170 10.39 -0.19 17.70
CA GLU A 170 11.32 0.96 17.61
C GLU A 170 10.67 2.20 17.01
N ARG A 171 9.79 2.02 16.01
CA ARG A 171 9.04 3.13 15.40
C ARG A 171 7.96 3.67 16.31
N THR A 172 7.29 2.82 17.10
CA THR A 172 6.23 3.24 18.05
C THR A 172 6.75 3.86 19.35
N ARG A 173 8.06 3.72 19.66
CA ARG A 173 8.70 4.34 20.84
C ARG A 173 9.20 5.77 20.58
N LYS A 174 9.09 6.28 19.36
CA LYS A 174 9.38 7.68 19.00
C LYS A 174 8.09 8.48 18.95
#